data_AF-A0A496R670-F1
#
_entry.id   AF-A0A496R670-F1
#
_cell.length_a   1.000
_cell.length_b   1.000
_cell.length_c   1.000
_cell.angle_alpha   90.00
_cell.angle_beta   90.00
_cell.angle_gamma   90.00
#
_symmetry.space_group_name_H-M   'P 1'
#
loop_
_entity.id
_entity.type
_entity.pdbx_description
1 polymer ?
#
loop_
_entity_poly.entity_id
_entity_poly.type
_entity_poly.pdbx_seq_one_letter_code
_entity_poly.pdbx_strand_id
1 'polypeptide(L)'
;MAAAMRLFLLTLVIISVSLLGSCRDSASSAQVLEGNMSFARGQYQKSILKYLEADGTGNTGKDVVSYNLANVYYALGEGEAALRLWAIVEDSTDNTDILFRVAFNRGVLYYHWGRYDEAYRAFRRALTIYPRDIDSKINLEDSLSRIRSEIPRENTTGDTEENEGAEDSRHLLDYIKRKEADTWVTQSSVDGESVEDW
;
A
#
# COMPACT_ATOMS: atom_id res chain seq x y z
N MET A 1 -12.66 -55.24 -13.19
CA MET A 1 -13.32 -54.58 -12.05
C MET A 1 -12.32 -53.92 -11.09
N ALA A 2 -11.31 -54.63 -10.59
CA ALA A 2 -10.35 -54.06 -9.62
C ALA A 2 -9.53 -52.86 -10.14
N ALA A 3 -9.12 -52.85 -11.41
CA ALA A 3 -8.35 -51.73 -11.99
C ALA A 3 -9.18 -50.44 -12.12
N ALA A 4 -10.44 -50.54 -12.54
CA ALA A 4 -11.37 -49.40 -12.64
C ALA A 4 -11.71 -48.81 -11.26
N MET A 5 -11.87 -49.66 -10.25
CA MET A 5 -12.10 -49.24 -8.86
C MET A 5 -10.88 -48.51 -8.27
N ARG A 6 -9.66 -48.96 -8.59
CA ARG A 6 -8.41 -48.27 -8.19
C ARG A 6 -8.25 -46.91 -8.86
N LEU A 7 -8.58 -46.80 -10.14
CA LEU A 7 -8.52 -45.53 -10.89
C LEU A 7 -9.56 -44.50 -10.38
N PHE A 8 -10.76 -44.98 -10.03
CA PHE A 8 -11.80 -44.15 -9.41
C PHE A 8 -11.40 -43.65 -8.02
N LEU A 9 -10.81 -44.50 -7.19
CA LEU A 9 -10.32 -44.09 -5.86
C LEU A 9 -9.14 -43.10 -5.95
N LEU A 10 -8.22 -43.29 -6.91
CA LEU A 10 -7.12 -42.35 -7.14
C LEU A 10 -7.60 -40.97 -7.59
N THR A 11 -8.59 -40.92 -8.48
CA THR A 11 -9.17 -39.64 -8.93
C THR A 11 -9.93 -38.94 -7.80
N LEU A 12 -10.65 -39.68 -6.96
CA LEU A 12 -11.35 -39.11 -5.80
C LEU A 12 -10.39 -38.54 -4.74
N VAL A 13 -9.24 -39.19 -4.52
CA VAL A 13 -8.17 -38.67 -3.64
C VAL A 13 -7.54 -37.41 -4.23
N ILE A 14 -7.24 -37.37 -5.53
CA ILE A 14 -6.66 -36.18 -6.18
C ILE A 14 -7.62 -34.99 -6.10
N ILE A 15 -8.92 -35.20 -6.37
CA ILE A 15 -9.95 -34.15 -6.25
C ILE A 15 -10.03 -33.64 -4.80
N SER A 16 -9.97 -34.54 -3.81
CA SER A 16 -9.99 -34.14 -2.38
C SER A 16 -8.76 -33.33 -1.96
N VAL A 17 -7.57 -33.64 -2.50
CA VAL A 17 -6.33 -32.91 -2.22
C VAL A 17 -6.33 -31.54 -2.89
N SER A 18 -6.85 -31.44 -4.12
CA SER A 18 -7.00 -30.16 -4.82
C SER A 18 -7.98 -29.20 -4.11
N LEU A 19 -9.06 -29.72 -3.53
CA LEU A 19 -10.04 -28.91 -2.77
C LEU A 19 -9.50 -28.38 -1.44
N LEU A 20 -8.51 -29.05 -0.83
CA LEU A 20 -7.90 -28.63 0.44
C LEU A 20 -6.84 -27.53 0.27
N GLY A 21 -6.24 -27.39 -0.92
CA GLY A 21 -5.27 -26.34 -1.24
C GLY A 21 -5.89 -24.94 -1.27
N SER A 22 -7.09 -24.82 -1.84
CA SER A 22 -7.81 -23.54 -2.00
C SER A 22 -8.24 -22.89 -0.68
N CYS A 23 -8.35 -23.66 0.40
CA CYS A 23 -8.69 -23.14 1.73
C CYS A 23 -7.55 -22.32 2.37
N ARG A 24 -6.29 -22.49 1.93
CA ARG A 24 -5.15 -21.76 2.50
C ARG A 24 -5.04 -20.34 1.92
N ASP A 25 -5.18 -20.21 0.60
CA ASP A 25 -5.09 -18.90 -0.07
C ASP A 25 -6.29 -18.00 0.26
N SER A 26 -7.49 -18.58 0.35
CA SER A 26 -8.71 -17.84 0.73
C SER A 26 -8.66 -17.29 2.16
N ALA A 27 -7.98 -17.98 3.08
CA ALA A 27 -7.77 -17.50 4.44
C ALA A 27 -6.86 -16.25 4.48
N SER A 28 -5.80 -16.23 3.66
CA SER A 28 -4.88 -15.09 3.53
C SER A 28 -5.61 -13.82 3.06
N SER A 29 -6.43 -13.93 2.00
CA SER A 29 -7.21 -12.79 1.49
C SER A 29 -8.22 -12.25 2.50
N ALA A 30 -8.89 -13.12 3.27
CA ALA A 30 -9.81 -12.71 4.32
C ALA A 30 -9.10 -11.92 5.45
N GLN A 31 -7.88 -12.35 5.81
CA GLN A 31 -7.06 -11.67 6.81
C GLN A 31 -6.59 -10.29 6.31
N VAL A 32 -6.17 -10.18 5.05
CA VAL A 32 -5.84 -8.88 4.42
C VAL A 32 -7.05 -7.95 4.45
N LEU A 33 -8.23 -8.43 4.07
CA LEU A 33 -9.46 -7.63 4.09
C LEU A 33 -9.80 -7.14 5.51
N GLU A 34 -9.74 -8.02 6.51
CA GLU A 34 -9.99 -7.63 7.89
C GLU A 34 -8.94 -6.62 8.41
N GLY A 35 -7.69 -6.77 7.98
CA GLY A 35 -6.62 -5.80 8.22
C GLY A 35 -6.96 -4.43 7.65
N ASN A 36 -7.31 -4.35 6.36
CA ASN A 36 -7.68 -3.11 5.67
C ASN A 36 -8.85 -2.41 6.37
N MET A 37 -9.89 -3.18 6.74
CA MET A 37 -11.05 -2.64 7.47
C MET A 37 -10.67 -2.13 8.87
N SER A 38 -9.74 -2.81 9.55
CA SER A 38 -9.25 -2.38 10.86
C SER A 38 -8.41 -1.10 10.73
N PHE A 39 -7.56 -1.00 9.71
CA PHE A 39 -6.80 0.20 9.37
C PHE A 39 -7.72 1.41 9.10
N ALA A 40 -8.75 1.23 8.27
CA ALA A 40 -9.73 2.27 7.95
C ALA A 40 -10.43 2.80 9.21
N ARG A 41 -10.67 1.95 10.20
CA ARG A 41 -11.25 2.31 11.51
C ARG A 41 -10.26 2.87 12.52
N GLY A 42 -8.97 3.01 12.16
CA GLY A 42 -7.91 3.43 13.07
C GLY A 42 -7.50 2.37 14.11
N GLN A 43 -7.94 1.12 13.94
CA GLN A 43 -7.60 0.00 14.83
C GLN A 43 -6.24 -0.59 14.42
N TYR A 44 -5.17 0.19 14.54
CA TYR A 44 -3.85 -0.13 13.98
C TYR A 44 -3.25 -1.41 14.55
N GLN A 45 -3.36 -1.65 15.86
CA GLN A 45 -2.85 -2.88 16.49
C GLN A 45 -3.55 -4.12 15.93
N LYS A 46 -4.88 -4.04 15.74
CA LYS A 46 -5.66 -5.11 15.12
C LYS A 46 -5.26 -5.29 13.65
N SER A 47 -5.05 -4.20 12.93
CA SER A 47 -4.59 -4.23 11.54
C SER A 47 -3.24 -4.95 11.40
N ILE A 48 -2.27 -4.64 12.25
CA ILE A 48 -0.95 -5.31 12.26
C ILE A 48 -1.12 -6.80 12.50
N LEU A 49 -1.88 -7.19 13.52
CA LEU A 49 -2.11 -8.60 13.82
C LEU A 49 -2.66 -9.34 12.60
N LYS A 50 -3.64 -8.76 11.90
CA LYS A 50 -4.26 -9.38 10.73
C LYS A 50 -3.32 -9.52 9.54
N TYR A 51 -2.45 -8.53 9.31
CA TYR A 51 -1.44 -8.63 8.26
C TYR A 51 -0.34 -9.65 8.60
N LEU A 52 0.07 -9.76 9.88
CA LEU A 52 1.02 -10.79 10.30
C LEU A 52 0.43 -12.20 10.18
N GLU A 53 -0.86 -12.36 10.51
CA GLU A 53 -1.59 -13.61 10.26
C GLU A 53 -1.57 -13.96 8.75
N ALA A 54 -1.82 -12.97 7.87
CA ALA A 54 -1.80 -13.16 6.42
C ALA A 54 -0.42 -13.59 5.88
N ASP A 55 0.66 -12.92 6.32
CA ASP A 55 2.05 -13.22 5.89
C ASP A 55 2.46 -14.66 6.26
N GLY A 56 1.95 -15.19 7.37
CA GLY A 56 2.27 -16.54 7.84
C GLY A 56 1.61 -17.68 7.05
N THR A 57 0.66 -17.40 6.14
CA THR A 57 -0.16 -18.43 5.47
C THR A 57 0.30 -18.83 4.07
N GLY A 58 1.15 -18.04 3.40
CA GLY A 58 1.62 -18.35 2.05
C GLY A 58 2.32 -17.18 1.36
N ASN A 59 2.86 -17.42 0.15
CA ASN A 59 3.72 -16.47 -0.56
C ASN A 59 2.95 -15.49 -1.48
N THR A 60 1.67 -15.75 -1.75
CA THR A 60 0.83 -14.93 -2.64
C THR A 60 0.38 -13.66 -1.92
N GLY A 61 0.59 -12.47 -2.53
CA GLY A 61 0.16 -11.18 -1.97
C GLY A 61 1.07 -10.63 -0.85
N LYS A 62 2.29 -11.16 -0.71
CA LYS A 62 3.26 -10.71 0.29
C LYS A 62 3.65 -9.23 0.13
N ASP A 63 3.70 -8.76 -1.10
CA ASP A 63 3.92 -7.36 -1.44
C ASP A 63 2.77 -6.47 -0.94
N VAL A 64 1.51 -6.88 -1.17
CA VAL A 64 0.31 -6.20 -0.64
C VAL A 64 0.34 -6.15 0.89
N VAL A 65 0.63 -7.27 1.54
CA VAL A 65 0.72 -7.35 3.01
C VAL A 65 1.80 -6.42 3.55
N SER A 66 2.99 -6.46 2.96
CA SER A 66 4.13 -5.63 3.36
C SER A 66 3.87 -4.14 3.13
N TYR A 67 3.23 -3.81 2.00
CA TYR A 67 2.78 -2.45 1.68
C TYR A 67 1.76 -1.94 2.69
N ASN A 68 0.75 -2.75 3.01
CA ASN A 68 -0.29 -2.37 3.98
C ASN A 68 0.28 -2.24 5.39
N LEU A 69 1.22 -3.10 5.80
CA LEU A 69 1.94 -2.94 7.06
C LEU A 69 2.72 -1.63 7.10
N ALA A 70 3.42 -1.27 6.03
CA ALA A 70 4.13 0.02 5.94
C ALA A 70 3.17 1.21 6.12
N ASN A 71 1.97 1.16 5.53
CA ASN A 71 0.94 2.17 5.73
C ASN A 71 0.46 2.24 7.18
N VAL A 72 0.38 1.11 7.90
CA VAL A 72 0.06 1.12 9.34
C VAL A 72 1.18 1.73 10.17
N TYR A 73 2.44 1.38 9.89
CA TYR A 73 3.58 2.01 10.58
C TYR A 73 3.63 3.51 10.35
N TYR A 74 3.38 3.94 9.11
CA TYR A 74 3.24 5.35 8.79
C TYR A 74 2.13 6.01 9.64
N ALA A 75 0.97 5.36 9.77
CA ALA A 75 -0.14 5.84 10.60
C ALA A 75 0.10 5.87 12.11
N LEU A 76 1.11 5.15 12.58
CA LEU A 76 1.57 5.18 13.96
C LEU A 76 2.65 6.26 14.21
N GLY A 77 3.02 7.03 13.18
CA GLY A 77 4.12 7.99 13.24
C GLY A 77 5.50 7.37 13.07
N GLU A 78 5.57 6.07 12.77
CA GLU A 78 6.81 5.30 12.59
C GLU A 78 7.31 5.41 11.14
N GLY A 79 7.51 6.64 10.66
CA GLY A 79 7.81 6.92 9.25
C GLY A 79 9.09 6.23 8.74
N GLU A 80 10.13 6.12 9.57
CA GLU A 80 11.36 5.40 9.20
C GLU A 80 11.12 3.89 9.03
N ALA A 81 10.24 3.29 9.83
CA ALA A 81 9.84 1.89 9.65
C ALA A 81 9.03 1.71 8.37
N ALA A 82 8.12 2.65 8.09
CA ALA A 82 7.35 2.66 6.85
C ALA A 82 8.26 2.74 5.60
N LEU A 83 9.25 3.65 5.59
CA LEU A 83 10.22 3.75 4.50
C LEU A 83 10.98 2.46 4.24
N ARG A 84 11.44 1.77 5.30
CA ARG A 84 12.15 0.49 5.16
C ARG A 84 11.26 -0.57 4.53
N LEU A 85 10.02 -0.69 4.97
CA LEU A 85 9.09 -1.68 4.42
C LEU A 85 8.69 -1.36 2.98
N TRP A 86 8.42 -0.09 2.67
CA TRP A 86 8.15 0.33 1.29
C TRP A 86 9.34 0.07 0.35
N ALA A 87 10.59 0.25 0.81
CA ALA A 87 11.76 -0.09 0.02
C ALA A 87 11.84 -1.61 -0.25
N ILE A 88 11.58 -2.45 0.75
CA ILE A 88 11.51 -3.92 0.56
C ILE A 88 10.42 -4.28 -0.46
N VAL A 89 9.26 -3.63 -0.40
CA VAL A 89 8.18 -3.83 -1.37
C VAL A 89 8.64 -3.45 -2.78
N GLU A 90 9.24 -2.27 -2.95
CA GLU A 90 9.74 -1.78 -4.24
C GLU A 90 10.78 -2.72 -4.87
N ASP A 91 11.62 -3.35 -4.05
CA ASP A 91 12.64 -4.31 -4.51
C ASP A 91 12.08 -5.71 -4.84
N SER A 92 10.83 -6.02 -4.45
CA SER A 92 10.28 -7.38 -4.52
C SER A 92 9.00 -7.53 -5.34
N THR A 93 8.41 -6.43 -5.82
CA THR A 93 7.17 -6.46 -6.61
C THR A 93 7.35 -5.86 -8.01
N ASP A 94 6.71 -6.49 -9.00
CA ASP A 94 6.50 -5.93 -10.34
C ASP A 94 5.11 -5.26 -10.48
N ASN A 95 4.31 -5.23 -9.41
CA ASN A 95 2.97 -4.67 -9.42
C ASN A 95 3.03 -3.14 -9.56
N THR A 96 2.72 -2.64 -10.75
CA THR A 96 2.77 -1.20 -11.06
C THR A 96 1.90 -0.33 -10.16
N ASP A 97 0.75 -0.83 -9.68
CA ASP A 97 -0.12 -0.05 -8.78
C ASP A 97 0.53 0.11 -7.41
N ILE A 98 1.10 -0.97 -6.86
CA ILE A 98 1.85 -0.91 -5.59
C ILE A 98 3.08 -0.02 -5.73
N LEU A 99 3.84 -0.14 -6.82
CA LEU A 99 5.01 0.70 -7.07
C LEU A 99 4.65 2.19 -7.15
N PHE A 100 3.53 2.52 -7.80
CA PHE A 100 3.01 3.89 -7.82
C PHE A 100 2.67 4.37 -6.42
N ARG A 101 1.90 3.59 -5.65
CA ARG A 101 1.46 3.95 -4.29
C ARG A 101 2.64 4.10 -3.34
N VAL A 102 3.64 3.22 -3.43
CA VAL A 102 4.87 3.33 -2.66
C VAL A 102 5.59 4.64 -2.99
N ALA A 103 5.80 4.95 -4.27
CA ALA A 103 6.44 6.20 -4.67
C ALA A 103 5.66 7.43 -4.19
N PHE A 104 4.33 7.39 -4.30
CA PHE A 104 3.45 8.44 -3.81
C PHE A 104 3.56 8.63 -2.29
N ASN A 105 3.36 7.56 -1.51
CA ASN A 105 3.38 7.60 -0.04
C ASN A 105 4.75 8.01 0.53
N ARG A 106 5.84 7.58 -0.12
CA ARG A 106 7.19 8.05 0.22
C ARG A 106 7.34 9.55 -0.03
N GLY A 107 6.89 10.04 -1.19
CA GLY A 107 7.01 11.46 -1.52
C GLY A 107 6.27 12.35 -0.55
N VAL A 108 5.06 11.90 -0.21
CA VAL A 108 4.25 12.46 0.85
C VAL A 108 5.00 12.49 2.19
N LEU A 109 5.51 11.37 2.68
CA LEU A 109 6.22 11.32 3.96
C LEU A 109 7.45 12.25 3.98
N TYR A 110 8.23 12.27 2.89
CA TYR A 110 9.36 13.18 2.76
C TYR A 110 8.94 14.65 2.78
N TYR A 111 7.83 15.00 2.13
CA TYR A 111 7.30 16.36 2.13
C TYR A 111 7.01 16.84 3.55
N HIS A 112 6.34 16.01 4.37
CA HIS A 112 6.05 16.37 5.77
C HIS A 112 7.27 16.45 6.67
N TRP A 113 8.35 15.75 6.33
CA TRP A 113 9.63 15.90 7.02
C TRP A 113 10.45 17.12 6.52
N GLY A 114 9.91 17.96 5.65
CA GLY A 114 10.64 19.07 5.04
C GLY A 114 11.73 18.61 4.07
N ARG A 115 11.75 17.33 3.71
CA ARG A 115 12.74 16.73 2.79
C ARG A 115 12.26 16.86 1.36
N TYR A 116 12.12 18.10 0.90
CA TYR A 116 11.42 18.44 -0.34
C TYR A 116 12.11 17.88 -1.60
N ASP A 117 13.44 17.75 -1.60
CA ASP A 117 14.19 17.10 -2.69
C ASP A 117 13.84 15.62 -2.85
N GLU A 118 13.76 14.87 -1.73
CA GLU A 118 13.29 13.49 -1.73
C GLU A 118 11.81 13.39 -2.14
N ALA A 119 10.98 14.30 -1.64
CA ALA A 119 9.56 14.38 -2.01
C ALA A 119 9.40 14.55 -3.52
N TYR A 120 10.09 15.53 -4.11
CA TYR A 120 10.09 15.79 -5.55
C TYR A 120 10.51 14.54 -6.36
N ARG A 121 11.60 13.87 -5.96
CA ARG A 121 12.05 12.64 -6.65
C ARG A 121 11.02 11.53 -6.60
N ALA A 122 10.37 11.34 -5.45
CA ALA A 122 9.37 10.30 -5.24
C ALA A 122 8.07 10.59 -6.02
N PHE A 123 7.55 11.82 -6.01
CA PHE A 123 6.42 12.20 -6.86
C PHE A 123 6.73 12.10 -8.35
N ARG A 124 7.94 12.44 -8.76
CA ARG A 124 8.39 12.25 -10.15
C ARG A 124 8.40 10.77 -10.54
N ARG A 125 8.79 9.89 -9.61
CA ARG A 125 8.74 8.44 -9.81
C ARG A 125 7.29 7.96 -9.96
N ALA A 126 6.38 8.44 -9.12
CA ALA A 126 4.95 8.14 -9.23
C ALA A 126 4.38 8.56 -10.60
N LEU A 127 4.71 9.75 -11.08
CA LEU A 127 4.29 10.25 -12.41
C LEU A 127 4.94 9.52 -13.59
N THR A 128 6.06 8.84 -13.37
CA THR A 128 6.63 7.95 -14.40
C THR A 128 5.76 6.70 -14.58
N ILE A 129 5.07 6.26 -13.53
CA ILE A 129 4.20 5.08 -13.55
C ILE A 129 2.79 5.47 -13.99
N TYR A 130 2.20 6.50 -13.38
CA TYR A 130 0.90 7.07 -13.76
C TYR A 130 1.03 8.55 -14.15
N PRO A 131 1.30 8.87 -15.44
CA PRO A 131 1.55 10.23 -15.91
C PRO A 131 0.36 11.21 -15.81
N ARG A 132 -0.83 10.69 -15.55
CA ARG A 132 -2.08 11.46 -15.46
C ARG A 132 -2.56 11.67 -14.03
N ASP A 133 -1.90 11.12 -13.02
CA ASP A 133 -2.28 11.30 -11.63
C ASP A 133 -2.15 12.78 -11.23
N ILE A 134 -3.26 13.40 -10.85
CA ILE A 134 -3.33 14.83 -10.58
C ILE A 134 -2.69 15.15 -9.22
N ASP A 135 -2.91 14.32 -8.21
CA ASP A 135 -2.33 14.52 -6.87
C ASP A 135 -0.80 14.53 -6.92
N SER A 136 -0.20 13.59 -7.65
CA SER A 136 1.26 13.53 -7.83
C SER A 136 1.80 14.76 -8.54
N LYS A 137 1.05 15.35 -9.49
CA LYS A 137 1.45 16.61 -10.16
C LYS A 137 1.42 17.77 -9.19
N ILE A 138 0.33 17.92 -8.45
CA ILE A 138 0.18 18.98 -7.44
C ILE A 138 1.33 18.88 -6.43
N ASN A 139 1.52 17.70 -5.84
CA ASN A 139 2.55 17.52 -4.82
C ASN A 139 3.98 17.66 -5.36
N LEU A 140 4.23 17.30 -6.63
CA LEU A 140 5.52 17.55 -7.29
C LEU A 140 5.79 19.05 -7.41
N GLU A 141 4.81 19.83 -7.88
CA GLU A 141 4.92 21.28 -8.03
C GLU A 141 5.09 21.97 -6.67
N ASP A 142 4.35 21.52 -5.65
CA ASP A 142 4.47 22.03 -4.29
C ASP A 142 5.87 21.74 -3.72
N SER A 143 6.38 20.52 -3.91
CA SER A 143 7.75 20.16 -3.52
C SER A 143 8.78 21.04 -4.23
N LEU A 144 8.61 21.28 -5.53
CA LEU A 144 9.49 22.13 -6.31
C LEU A 144 9.43 23.61 -5.88
N SER A 145 8.25 24.09 -5.52
CA SER A 145 8.03 25.44 -4.98
C SER A 145 8.79 25.62 -3.67
N ARG A 146 8.69 24.64 -2.74
CA ARG A 146 9.41 24.64 -1.47
C ARG A 146 10.93 24.67 -1.68
N ILE A 147 11.46 23.79 -2.52
CA ILE A 147 12.89 23.78 -2.90
C ILE A 147 13.32 25.16 -3.40
N ARG A 148 12.54 25.79 -4.30
CA ARG A 148 12.85 27.12 -4.86
C ARG A 148 12.79 28.24 -3.82
N SER A 149 11.93 28.11 -2.81
CA SER A 149 11.81 29.09 -1.73
C SER A 149 12.94 29.00 -0.72
N GLU A 150 13.53 27.82 -0.54
CA GLU A 150 14.64 27.56 0.37
C GLU A 150 16.02 27.87 -0.21
N ILE A 151 16.14 28.01 -1.55
CA ILE A 151 17.35 28.56 -2.17
C ILE A 151 17.54 29.97 -1.59
N PRO A 152 18.60 30.23 -0.79
CA PRO A 152 18.74 31.51 -0.12
C PRO A 152 18.77 32.63 -1.15
N ARG A 153 17.72 33.46 -1.19
CA ARG A 153 17.89 34.84 -1.59
C ARG A 153 18.76 35.45 -0.51
N GLU A 154 19.94 35.91 -0.91
CA GLU A 154 20.86 36.64 -0.03
C GLU A 154 20.07 37.62 0.85
N ASN A 155 20.14 37.40 2.17
CA ASN A 155 19.43 38.07 3.28
C ASN A 155 17.93 37.78 3.45
N THR A 156 17.54 36.96 4.44
CA THR A 156 17.15 37.41 5.79
C THR A 156 16.93 36.22 6.74
N THR A 157 17.38 36.37 7.98
CA THR A 157 17.15 35.46 9.12
C THR A 157 15.70 35.47 9.58
N GLY A 158 15.19 34.31 9.99
CA GLY A 158 13.95 34.20 10.77
C GLY A 158 13.62 32.75 11.05
N ASP A 159 14.01 32.27 12.23
CA ASP A 159 13.52 31.02 12.80
C ASP A 159 11.99 31.06 12.97
N THR A 160 11.34 29.89 12.87
CA THR A 160 10.50 29.20 13.88
C THR A 160 9.36 28.48 13.16
N GLU A 161 9.21 27.16 13.31
CA GLU A 161 7.92 26.46 13.22
C GLU A 161 8.04 25.00 13.74
N GLU A 162 8.31 24.88 15.03
CA GLU A 162 8.33 23.60 15.76
C GLU A 162 7.00 23.42 16.51
N ASN A 163 5.87 23.33 15.79
CA ASN A 163 4.60 22.84 16.38
C ASN A 163 3.52 22.37 15.36
N GLU A 164 3.80 22.36 14.06
CA GLU A 164 2.79 22.01 13.03
C GLU A 164 2.73 20.51 12.71
N GLY A 165 3.76 19.73 13.06
CA GLY A 165 3.94 18.37 12.57
C GLY A 165 2.87 17.35 12.98
N ALA A 166 2.20 17.52 14.13
CA ALA A 166 1.22 16.54 14.63
C ALA A 166 -0.16 16.68 13.97
N GLU A 167 -0.57 17.91 13.65
CA GLU A 167 -1.85 18.18 12.98
C GLU A 167 -1.75 17.88 11.47
N ASP A 168 -0.61 18.24 10.87
CA ASP A 168 -0.32 17.97 9.46
C ASP A 168 -0.19 16.45 9.19
N SER A 169 0.44 15.71 10.10
CA SER A 169 0.47 14.24 10.03
C SER A 169 -0.93 13.61 10.06
N ARG A 170 -1.88 14.16 10.83
CA ARG A 170 -3.26 13.63 10.89
C ARG A 170 -4.02 13.85 9.59
N HIS A 171 -3.94 15.04 9.02
CA HIS A 171 -4.59 15.36 7.75
C HIS A 171 -4.08 14.47 6.62
N LEU A 172 -2.78 14.16 6.64
CA LEU A 172 -2.23 13.25 5.67
C LEU A 172 -2.69 11.81 5.87
N LEU A 173 -2.74 11.33 7.11
CA LEU A 173 -3.26 9.99 7.36
C LEU A 173 -4.69 9.83 6.88
N ASP A 174 -5.50 10.87 7.01
CA ASP A 174 -6.83 10.90 6.44
C ASP A 174 -6.80 10.87 4.90
N TYR A 175 -5.88 11.60 4.27
CA TYR A 175 -5.69 11.55 2.82
C TYR A 175 -5.30 10.14 2.34
N ILE A 176 -4.29 9.50 2.95
CA ILE A 176 -3.85 8.15 2.58
C ILE A 176 -4.98 7.16 2.84
N LYS A 177 -5.65 7.24 4.00
CA LYS A 177 -6.80 6.39 4.30
C LYS A 177 -7.89 6.48 3.24
N ARG A 178 -8.23 7.69 2.77
CA ARG A 178 -9.22 7.88 1.71
C ARG A 178 -8.76 7.25 0.39
N LYS A 179 -7.53 7.51 -0.04
CA LYS A 179 -6.95 6.98 -1.28
C LYS A 179 -6.86 5.45 -1.27
N GLU A 180 -6.55 4.87 -0.11
CA GLU A 180 -6.49 3.43 0.08
C GLU A 180 -7.89 2.80 0.22
N ALA A 181 -8.80 3.38 1.00
CA ALA A 181 -10.13 2.81 1.26
C ALA A 181 -10.99 2.66 0.00
N ASP A 182 -10.96 3.64 -0.90
CA ASP A 182 -11.78 3.62 -2.12
C ASP A 182 -11.34 2.53 -3.12
N THR A 183 -10.09 2.07 -3.03
CA THR A 183 -9.53 1.10 -3.98
C THR A 183 -9.91 -0.34 -3.62
N TRP A 184 -9.82 -0.72 -2.35
CA TRP A 184 -9.99 -2.12 -1.93
C TRP A 184 -11.45 -2.59 -1.90
N VAL A 185 -12.41 -1.67 -1.86
CA VAL A 185 -13.83 -1.98 -2.07
C VAL A 185 -14.08 -2.34 -3.54
N THR A 186 -13.42 -1.64 -4.47
CA THR A 186 -13.66 -1.76 -5.91
C THR A 186 -13.00 -3.00 -6.53
N GLN A 187 -11.82 -3.43 -6.07
CA GLN A 187 -11.20 -4.66 -6.58
C GLN A 187 -11.99 -5.94 -6.26
N SER A 188 -12.83 -5.94 -5.22
CA SER A 188 -13.70 -7.08 -4.91
C SER A 188 -14.89 -7.25 -5.86
N SER A 189 -15.19 -6.24 -6.69
CA SER A 189 -16.32 -6.25 -7.63
C SER A 189 -15.93 -6.39 -9.11
N VAL A 190 -14.64 -6.39 -9.46
CA VAL A 190 -14.22 -6.38 -10.88
C VAL A 190 -13.99 -7.78 -11.46
N ASP A 191 -13.91 -8.83 -10.64
CA ASP A 191 -13.77 -10.21 -11.13
C ASP A 191 -15.12 -10.91 -11.42
N GLY A 192 -16.25 -10.18 -11.42
CA GLY A 192 -17.59 -10.77 -11.40
C GLY A 192 -18.57 -10.43 -12.53
N GLU A 193 -18.30 -9.43 -13.38
CA GLU A 193 -19.26 -9.06 -14.44
C GLU A 193 -18.51 -8.70 -15.73
N SER A 194 -18.44 -9.66 -16.66
CA SER A 194 -18.27 -9.34 -18.07
C SER A 194 -19.52 -8.59 -18.52
N VAL A 195 -19.45 -7.27 -18.52
CA VAL A 195 -20.45 -6.42 -19.15
C VAL A 195 -20.39 -6.71 -20.65
N GLU A 196 -21.35 -7.50 -21.13
CA GLU A 196 -21.62 -7.65 -22.55
C GLU A 196 -22.06 -6.28 -23.11
N ASP A 197 -21.26 -5.78 -24.05
CA ASP A 197 -21.54 -4.61 -24.88
C ASP A 197 -22.91 -4.75 -25.56
N TRP A 198 -23.72 -3.70 -25.45
CA TRP A 198 -24.76 -3.33 -26.44
C TRP A 198 -24.60 -1.86 -26.81
#